data_AF-A0A316E1P4-F1
#
_entry.id   AF-A0A316E1P4-F1
#
_cell.length_a   1.000
_cell.length_b   1.000
_cell.length_c   1.000
_cell.angle_alpha   90.00
_cell.angle_beta   90.00
_cell.angle_gamma   90.00
#
_symmetry.space_group_name_H-M   'P 1'
#
loop_
_entity.id
_entity.type
_entity.pdbx_description
1 polymer ?
#
loop_
_entity_poly.entity_id
_entity_poly.type
_entity_poly.pdbx_seq_one_letter_code
_entity_poly.pdbx_strand_id
1 'polypeptide(L)' 'MSRLTLLTTKLTEIFIDCDDFCKCFEKHMVESGESLAVSQMSTSEMMAISIYYHHSGVKCFKYYYQIIIKGYLKSYFPKA' A
#
# COMPACT_ATOMS: atom_id res chain seq x y z
N MET A 1 -17.60 -2.44 -17.26
CA MET A 1 -17.62 -1.72 -15.96
C MET A 1 -17.50 -2.61 -14.73
N SER A 2 -17.35 -3.95 -14.83
CA SER A 2 -17.37 -4.86 -13.68
C SER A 2 -16.00 -5.24 -13.09
N ARG A 3 -14.91 -5.22 -13.89
CA ARG A 3 -13.59 -5.72 -13.43
C ARG A 3 -12.77 -4.70 -12.62
N LEU A 4 -12.94 -3.41 -12.91
CA LEU A 4 -12.19 -2.34 -12.24
C LEU A 4 -12.65 -2.13 -10.79
N THR A 5 -13.96 -2.25 -10.56
CA THR A 5 -14.60 -2.07 -9.25
C THR A 5 -14.21 -3.16 -8.24
N LEU A 6 -14.07 -4.41 -8.71
CA LEU A 6 -13.59 -5.55 -7.92
C LEU A 6 -12.11 -5.41 -7.54
N LEU A 7 -11.33 -4.79 -8.44
CA LEU A 7 -9.91 -4.59 -8.26
C LEU A 7 -9.63 -3.57 -7.15
N THR A 8 -10.40 -2.48 -7.13
CA THR A 8 -10.30 -1.44 -6.09
C THR A 8 -10.81 -1.92 -4.74
N THR A 9 -11.81 -2.81 -4.69
CA THR A 9 -12.28 -3.38 -3.40
C THR A 9 -11.19 -4.17 -2.71
N LYS A 10 -10.46 -5.03 -3.46
CA LYS A 10 -9.37 -5.80 -2.85
C LYS A 10 -8.21 -4.94 -2.37
N LEU A 11 -7.86 -3.90 -3.13
CA LEU A 11 -6.86 -2.92 -2.70
C LEU A 11 -7.29 -2.20 -1.42
N THR A 12 -8.56 -1.80 -1.34
CA THR A 12 -9.12 -1.14 -0.15
C THR A 12 -9.09 -2.07 1.08
N GLU A 13 -9.48 -3.35 0.93
CA GLU A 13 -9.35 -4.34 2.01
C GLU A 13 -7.91 -4.44 2.52
N ILE A 14 -6.96 -4.63 1.60
CA ILE A 14 -5.53 -4.73 1.95
C ILE A 14 -5.05 -3.46 2.66
N PHE A 15 -5.47 -2.28 2.18
CA PHE A 15 -5.09 -1.02 2.80
C PHE A 15 -5.65 -0.88 4.21
N ILE A 16 -6.92 -1.23 4.44
CA ILE A 16 -7.54 -1.21 5.77
C ILE A 16 -6.76 -2.10 6.73
N ASP A 17 -6.47 -3.34 6.33
CA ASP A 17 -5.70 -4.29 7.16
C ASP A 17 -4.30 -3.74 7.49
N CYS A 18 -3.62 -3.13 6.51
CA CYS A 18 -2.30 -2.52 6.72
C CYS A 18 -2.38 -1.30 7.66
N ASP A 19 -3.40 -0.45 7.50
CA ASP A 19 -3.55 0.76 8.28
C ASP A 19 -3.88 0.45 9.75
N ASP A 20 -4.77 -0.51 10.00
CA ASP A 20 -5.09 -0.97 11.36
C ASP A 20 -3.88 -1.65 12.02
N PHE A 21 -3.10 -2.42 11.26
CA PHE A 21 -1.83 -2.96 11.73
C PHE A 21 -0.83 -1.85 12.09
N CYS A 22 -0.59 -0.87 11.20
CA CYS A 22 0.36 0.21 11.43
C CYS A 22 -0.02 1.05 12.65
N LYS A 23 -1.31 1.36 12.86
CA LYS A 23 -1.78 2.06 14.07
C LYS A 23 -1.46 1.31 15.36
N CYS A 24 -1.52 -0.02 15.34
CA CYS A 24 -1.14 -0.85 16.49
C CYS A 24 0.38 -0.91 16.65
N PHE A 25 1.10 -1.06 15.54
CA PHE A 25 2.56 -1.17 15.52
C PHE A 25 3.27 0.13 15.92
N GLU A 26 2.76 1.29 15.50
CA GLU A 26 3.31 2.59 15.88
C GLU A 26 3.26 2.81 17.40
N LYS A 27 2.21 2.34 18.08
CA LYS A 27 2.14 2.37 19.55
C LYS A 27 3.27 1.56 20.17
N HIS A 28 3.52 0.37 19.63
CA HIS A 28 4.60 -0.48 20.09
C HIS A 28 5.99 0.12 19.81
N MET A 29 6.18 0.76 18.66
CA MET A 29 7.45 1.44 18.32
C MET A 29 7.76 2.59 19.29
N VAL A 30 6.73 3.36 19.67
CA VAL A 30 6.89 4.44 20.66
C VAL A 30 7.30 3.89 22.02
N GLU A 31 6.75 2.74 22.44
CA GLU A 31 7.12 2.06 23.68
C GLU A 31 8.54 1.46 23.63
N SER A 32 8.99 0.96 22.48
CA SER A 32 10.34 0.40 22.29
C SER A 32 11.42 1.45 22.05
N GLY A 33 11.04 2.70 21.75
CA GLY A 33 11.97 3.77 21.37
C GLY A 33 12.52 3.64 19.96
N GLU A 34 11.97 2.73 19.16
CA GLU A 34 12.33 2.53 17.76
C GLU A 34 11.56 3.50 16.86
N SER A 35 12.13 3.85 15.71
CA SER A 35 11.46 4.71 14.72
C SER A 35 11.72 4.25 13.29
N LEU A 36 10.72 4.46 12.44
CA LEU A 36 10.84 4.21 11.01
C LEU A 36 11.40 5.45 10.30
N ALA A 37 12.08 5.22 9.18
CA ALA A 37 12.57 6.31 8.35
C ALA A 37 11.42 7.17 7.80
N VAL A 38 11.64 8.49 7.76
CA VAL A 38 10.66 9.43 7.21
C VAL A 38 10.56 9.25 5.69
N SER A 39 9.35 8.99 5.21
CA SER A 39 9.01 8.83 3.79
C SER A 39 7.86 9.74 3.40
N GLN A 40 7.72 10.02 2.11
CA GLN A 40 6.55 10.75 1.59
C GLN A 40 5.26 9.93 1.66
N MET A 41 5.39 8.60 1.56
CA MET A 41 4.29 7.66 1.76
C MET A 41 4.31 7.11 3.18
N SER A 42 3.12 6.82 3.73
CA SER A 42 3.01 6.11 5.00
C SER A 42 3.50 4.66 4.89
N THR A 43 3.83 4.06 6.02
CA THR A 43 4.16 2.63 6.09
C THR A 43 2.99 1.78 5.60
N SER A 44 1.75 2.13 5.94
CA SER A 44 0.55 1.42 5.48
C SER A 44 0.38 1.48 3.96
N GLU A 45 0.65 2.63 3.32
CA GLU A 45 0.65 2.77 1.86
C GLU A 45 1.72 1.87 1.21
N MET A 46 2.95 1.90 1.73
CA MET A 46 4.05 1.07 1.20
C MET A 46 3.80 -0.43 1.35
N MET A 47 3.20 -0.84 2.48
CA MET A 47 2.79 -2.22 2.73
C MET A 47 1.68 -2.63 1.77
N ALA A 48 0.63 -1.82 1.61
CA ALA A 48 -0.48 -2.11 0.72
C ALA A 48 -0.03 -2.26 -0.73
N ILE A 49 0.86 -1.38 -1.22
CA ILE A 49 1.46 -1.46 -2.56
C ILE A 49 2.18 -2.80 -2.75
N SER A 50 2.96 -3.22 -1.75
CA SER A 50 3.77 -4.44 -1.79
C SER A 50 2.92 -5.71 -1.75
N ILE A 51 1.91 -5.77 -0.87
CA ILE A 51 1.00 -6.92 -0.77
C ILE A 51 0.14 -7.03 -2.03
N TYR A 52 -0.39 -5.89 -2.49
CA TYR A 52 -1.21 -5.85 -3.69
C TYR A 52 -0.44 -6.22 -4.96
N TYR A 53 0.88 -5.96 -5.02
CA TYR A 53 1.75 -6.46 -6.09
C TYR A 53 1.71 -7.98 -6.18
N HIS A 54 1.82 -8.69 -5.05
CA HIS A 54 1.75 -10.15 -5.02
C HIS A 54 0.38 -10.68 -5.43
N HIS A 55 -0.71 -9.98 -5.10
CA HIS A 55 -2.06 -10.32 -5.58
C HIS A 55 -2.25 -10.05 -7.08
N SER A 56 -1.55 -9.07 -7.65
CA SER A 56 -1.75 -8.65 -9.05
C SER A 56 -1.28 -9.69 -10.09
N GLY A 57 -0.39 -10.62 -9.70
CA GLY A 57 0.24 -11.57 -10.62
C GLY A 57 1.25 -10.95 -11.60
N VAL A 58 1.56 -9.66 -11.47
CA VAL A 58 2.59 -8.99 -12.27
C VAL A 58 3.97 -9.47 -11.84
N LYS A 59 4.82 -9.84 -12.81
CA LYS A 59 6.14 -10.42 -12.53
C LYS A 59 7.23 -9.39 -12.22
N CYS A 60 7.06 -8.15 -12.71
CA CYS A 60 8.07 -7.11 -12.59
C CYS A 60 7.55 -5.98 -11.72
N PHE A 61 8.12 -5.83 -10.52
CA PHE A 61 7.74 -4.79 -9.57
C PHE A 61 7.91 -3.38 -10.15
N LYS A 62 9.00 -3.13 -10.90
CA LYS A 62 9.22 -1.83 -11.55
C LYS A 62 8.09 -1.48 -12.52
N TYR A 63 7.65 -2.43 -13.33
CA TYR A 63 6.54 -2.22 -14.27
C TYR A 63 5.23 -1.99 -13.51
N TYR A 64 4.93 -2.82 -12.51
CA TYR A 64 3.76 -2.66 -11.64
C TYR A 64 3.72 -1.28 -10.99
N TYR A 65 4.83 -0.83 -10.40
CA TYR A 65 4.88 0.45 -9.69
C TYR A 65 4.68 1.63 -10.65
N GLN A 66 5.34 1.63 -11.81
CA GLN A 66 5.26 2.75 -12.75
C GLN A 66 3.91 2.84 -13.47
N ILE A 67 3.35 1.70 -13.90
CA ILE A 67 2.13 1.68 -14.73
C ILE A 67 0.88 1.58 -13.87
N ILE A 68 0.89 0.74 -12.84
CA ILE A 68 -0.30 0.48 -12.02
C ILE A 68 -0.40 1.48 -10.87
N ILE A 69 0.63 1.59 -10.03
CA ILE A 69 0.58 2.51 -8.87
C ILE A 69 0.60 3.97 -9.32
N LYS A 70 1.64 4.40 -10.05
CA LYS A 70 1.79 5.80 -10.48
C LYS A 70 0.90 6.18 -11.67
N GLY A 71 0.33 5.21 -12.37
CA GLY A 71 -0.59 5.41 -13.48
C GLY A 71 -2.04 5.25 -13.05
N TYR A 72 -2.56 4.02 -13.11
CA TYR A 72 -3.99 3.74 -12.87
C TYR A 72 -4.47 4.06 -11.45
N LEU A 73 -3.62 3.92 -10.43
CA LEU A 73 -3.95 4.13 -9.03
C LEU A 73 -3.39 5.42 -8.45
N LYS A 74 -2.95 6.37 -9.29
CA LYS A 74 -2.34 7.62 -8.85
C LYS A 74 -3.22 8.42 -7.89
N SER A 75 -4.55 8.38 -8.08
CA SER A 75 -5.50 9.07 -7.19
C SER A 75 -5.56 8.46 -5.78
N TYR A 76 -5.21 7.17 -5.64
CA TYR A 76 -5.17 6.47 -4.36
C TYR A 76 -3.81 6.65 -3.67
N PHE A 77 -2.73 6.76 -4.45
CA PHE A 77 -1.37 6.94 -3.95
C PHE A 77 -0.71 8.21 -4.53
N PRO A 78 -1.18 9.41 -4.13
CA PRO A 78 -0.73 10.66 -4.74
C PRO A 78 0.75 10.99 -4.49
N LYS A 79 1.37 10.37 -3.46
CA LYS A 79 2.76 10.60 -3.06
C LYS A 79 3.72 9.47 -3.49
N ALA A 80 3.27 8.49 -4.28
CA ALA A 80 4.08 7.40 -4.82
C ALA A 80 5.01 7.81 -5.98
#